data_AF-A0A9W6NSP0-F1
#
_entry.id   AF-A0A9W6NSP0-F1
#
_cell.length_a   1.000
_cell.length_b   1.000
_cell.length_c   1.000
_cell.angle_alpha   90.00
_cell.angle_beta   90.00
_cell.angle_gamma   90.00
#
_symmetry.space_group_name_H-M   'P 1'
#
loop_
_entity.id
_entity.type
_entity.pdbx_description
1 polymer ?
#
loop_
_entity_poly.entity_id
_entity_poly.type
_entity_poly.pdbx_seq_one_letter_code
_entity_poly.pdbx_strand_id
1 'polypeptide(L)'
;MPDVLAIARAEALFVSSVQSSECPAPVAVRRAVAESFARLGSRGCAACVAGEFGDHPDAAVARMRWAIATVGAVYQRRRATTRGLALIGATCTT
;
A
#
# COMPACT_ATOMS: atom_id res chain seq x y z
N MET A 1 9.06 -13.33 -3.02
CA MET A 1 9.25 -12.09 -3.81
C MET A 1 7.89 -11.46 -4.06
N PRO A 2 7.64 -10.21 -3.60
CA PRO A 2 6.37 -9.52 -3.86
C PRO A 2 6.13 -9.40 -5.36
N ASP A 3 4.86 -9.48 -5.80
CA ASP A 3 4.56 -9.25 -7.21
C ASP A 3 4.73 -7.79 -7.59
N VAL A 4 5.05 -7.56 -8.87
CA VAL A 4 5.24 -6.22 -9.44
C VAL A 4 4.05 -5.30 -9.16
N LEU A 5 2.83 -5.83 -9.15
CA LEU A 5 1.63 -5.04 -8.86
C LEU A 5 1.51 -4.68 -7.37
N ALA A 6 1.90 -5.56 -6.45
CA ALA A 6 2.01 -5.23 -5.04
C ALA A 6 3.07 -4.15 -4.77
N ILE A 7 4.20 -4.19 -5.48
CA ILE A 7 5.23 -3.15 -5.42
C ILE A 7 4.63 -1.81 -5.89
N ALA A 8 4.03 -1.78 -7.08
CA ALA A 8 3.43 -0.55 -7.62
C ALA A 8 2.35 0.03 -6.69
N ARG A 9 1.53 -0.82 -6.05
CA ARG A 9 0.52 -0.37 -5.07
C ARG A 9 1.16 0.21 -3.82
N ALA A 10 2.27 -0.35 -3.35
CA ALA A 10 3.00 0.19 -2.21
C ALA A 10 3.62 1.55 -2.54
N GLU A 11 4.20 1.71 -3.73
CA GLU A 11 4.70 3.00 -4.24
C GLU A 11 3.58 4.04 -4.35
N ALA A 12 2.42 3.66 -4.88
CA ALA A 12 1.26 4.54 -4.95
C ALA A 12 0.74 4.93 -3.56
N LEU A 13 0.70 4.00 -2.60
CA LEU A 13 0.29 4.31 -1.24
C LEU A 13 1.32 5.22 -0.52
N PHE A 14 2.61 5.00 -0.78
CA PHE A 14 3.70 5.82 -0.24
C PHE A 14 3.54 7.30 -0.62
N VAL A 15 3.22 7.60 -1.89
CA VAL A 15 3.08 8.99 -2.39
C VAL A 15 1.71 9.61 -2.10
N SER A 16 0.78 8.86 -1.50
CA SER A 16 -0.52 9.36 -1.10
C SER A 16 -0.43 10.20 0.18
N SER A 17 -1.48 10.96 0.50
CA SER A 17 -1.55 11.74 1.75
C SER A 17 -1.98 10.92 2.97
N VAL A 18 -2.41 9.66 2.80
CA VAL A 18 -2.87 8.81 3.90
C VAL A 18 -1.71 8.46 4.82
N GLN A 19 -1.96 8.50 6.13
CA GLN A 19 -0.96 8.22 7.17
C GLN A 19 -1.28 6.94 7.95
N SER A 20 -0.23 6.33 8.51
CA SER A 20 -0.36 5.14 9.35
C SER A 20 -1.19 5.37 10.61
N SER A 21 -1.09 6.58 11.17
CA SER A 21 -1.77 7.02 12.40
C SER A 21 -3.29 7.11 12.26
N GLU A 22 -3.79 7.27 11.03
CA GLU A 22 -5.23 7.38 10.74
C GLU A 22 -5.95 6.03 10.75
N CYS A 23 -5.20 4.92 10.93
CA CYS A 23 -5.73 3.55 10.89
C CYS A 23 -6.69 3.31 9.70
N PRO A 24 -6.25 3.58 8.46
CA PRO A 24 -7.15 3.70 7.32
C PRO A 24 -7.86 2.38 7.01
N ALA A 25 -9.18 2.45 6.83
CA ALA A 25 -9.96 1.30 6.39
C ALA A 25 -9.50 0.81 5.00
N PRO A 26 -9.66 -0.49 4.67
CA PRO A 26 -9.20 -1.04 3.39
C PRO A 26 -9.75 -0.32 2.15
N VAL A 27 -10.95 0.27 2.23
CA VAL A 27 -11.54 1.06 1.14
C VAL A 27 -10.81 2.38 0.92
N ALA A 28 -10.39 3.06 1.99
CA ALA A 28 -9.63 4.30 1.92
C ALA A 28 -8.24 4.05 1.33
N VAL A 29 -7.58 2.96 1.72
CA VAL A 29 -6.30 2.54 1.12
C VAL A 29 -6.44 2.30 -0.39
N ARG A 30 -7.47 1.55 -0.82
CA ARG A 30 -7.70 1.29 -2.25
C ARG A 30 -7.95 2.58 -3.03
N ARG A 31 -8.71 3.51 -2.45
CA ARG A 31 -9.00 4.82 -3.04
C ARG A 31 -7.73 5.65 -3.18
N ALA A 32 -6.94 5.78 -2.12
CA ALA A 32 -5.69 6.54 -2.12
C ALA A 32 -4.68 6.01 -3.15
N VAL A 33 -4.58 4.68 -3.29
CA VAL A 33 -3.77 4.02 -4.34
C VAL A 33 -4.27 4.39 -5.73
N ALA A 34 -5.59 4.32 -5.97
CA ALA A 34 -6.17 4.65 -7.27
C ALA A 34 -5.98 6.14 -7.63
N GLU A 35 -6.19 7.04 -6.67
CA GLU A 35 -5.99 8.49 -6.84
C GLU A 35 -4.52 8.82 -7.14
N SER A 36 -3.59 8.17 -6.45
CA SER A 36 -2.15 8.36 -6.68
C SER A 36 -1.73 7.91 -8.08
N PHE A 37 -2.25 6.76 -8.54
CA PHE A 37 -2.03 6.32 -9.91
C PHE A 37 -2.67 7.23 -10.95
N ALA A 38 -3.89 7.72 -10.71
CA ALA A 38 -4.55 8.66 -11.62
C ALA A 38 -3.76 9.97 -11.75
N ARG A 39 -3.12 10.43 -10.67
CA ARG A 39 -2.35 11.67 -10.64
C ARG A 39 -0.95 11.54 -11.24
N LEU A 40 -0.24 10.45 -10.95
CA LEU A 40 1.21 10.33 -11.23
C LEU A 40 1.56 9.19 -12.20
N GLY A 41 0.66 8.22 -12.38
CA GLY A 41 0.98 6.94 -13.01
C GLY A 41 2.02 6.13 -12.22
N SER A 42 2.32 4.91 -12.66
CA SER A 42 3.27 4.04 -11.96
C SER A 42 4.69 4.60 -11.93
N ARG A 43 5.19 5.11 -13.06
CA ARG A 43 6.53 5.70 -13.15
C ARG A 43 6.67 6.97 -12.31
N GLY A 44 5.63 7.82 -12.26
CA GLY A 44 5.64 9.01 -11.42
C GLY A 44 5.66 8.65 -9.93
N CYS A 45 4.89 7.64 -9.51
CA CYS A 45 4.98 7.12 -8.14
C CYS A 45 6.40 6.65 -7.80
N ALA A 46 7.02 5.84 -8.67
CA ALA A 46 8.39 5.36 -8.48
C ALA A 46 9.42 6.50 -8.41
N ALA A 47 9.26 7.54 -9.24
CA ALA A 47 10.14 8.71 -9.23
C ALA A 47 10.01 9.51 -7.92
N CYS A 48 8.79 9.74 -7.42
CA CYS A 48 8.56 10.41 -6.14
C CYS A 48 9.14 9.60 -4.96
N VAL A 49 9.00 8.27 -4.99
CA VAL A 49 9.63 7.38 -4.00
C VAL A 49 11.15 7.56 -4.05
N ALA A 50 11.76 7.47 -5.22
CA ALA A 50 13.20 7.63 -5.38
C ALA A 50 13.71 9.00 -4.89
N GLY A 51 12.96 10.08 -5.17
CA GLY A 51 13.25 11.42 -4.66
C GLY A 51 13.27 11.47 -3.12
N GLU A 52 12.20 10.97 -2.48
CA GLU A 52 12.12 10.96 -1.02
C GLU A 52 13.22 10.11 -0.37
N PHE A 53 13.60 8.99 -1.00
CA PHE A 53 14.73 8.18 -0.53
C PHE A 53 16.09 8.90 -0.68
N GLY A 54 16.22 9.83 -1.62
CA GLY A 54 17.40 10.68 -1.78
C GLY A 54 17.44 11.81 -0.74
N ASP A 55 16.30 12.43 -0.47
CA ASP A 55 16.20 13.60 0.40
C ASP A 55 16.10 13.22 1.89
N HIS A 56 15.24 12.27 2.24
CA HIS A 56 14.96 11.84 3.61
C HIS A 56 14.88 10.30 3.72
N PRO A 57 16.02 9.59 3.62
CA PRO A 57 16.04 8.13 3.56
C PRO A 57 15.37 7.46 4.77
N ASP A 58 15.57 7.95 6.00
CA ASP A 58 14.99 7.33 7.20
C ASP A 58 13.46 7.44 7.24
N ALA A 59 12.93 8.61 6.87
CA ALA A 59 11.49 8.84 6.77
C ALA A 59 10.88 7.99 5.64
N ALA A 60 11.56 7.92 4.50
CA ALA A 60 11.16 7.08 3.37
C ALA A 60 11.12 5.59 3.75
N VAL A 61 12.13 5.08 4.45
CA VAL A 61 12.15 3.68 4.91
C VAL A 61 10.95 3.39 5.81
N ALA A 62 10.70 4.25 6.81
CA ALA A 62 9.57 4.06 7.72
C ALA A 62 8.22 4.02 6.97
N ARG A 63 8.03 4.97 6.04
CA ARG A 63 6.79 5.07 5.25
C ARG A 63 6.62 3.91 4.27
N MET A 64 7.69 3.47 3.61
CA MET A 64 7.65 2.33 2.67
C MET A 64 7.36 1.01 3.39
N ARG A 65 7.95 0.79 4.57
CA ARG A 65 7.66 -0.41 5.38
C ARG A 65 6.17 -0.48 5.76
N TRP A 66 5.61 0.64 6.19
CA TRP A 66 4.17 0.73 6.44
C TRP A 66 3.33 0.48 5.19
N ALA A 67 3.70 1.08 4.05
CA ALA A 67 2.97 0.92 2.80
C ALA A 67 2.94 -0.54 2.33
N ILE A 68 4.09 -1.24 2.38
CA ILE A 68 4.19 -2.67 2.02
C ILE A 68 3.31 -3.51 2.93
N ALA A 69 3.36 -3.30 4.25
CA ALA A 69 2.54 -4.06 5.20
C ALA A 69 1.04 -3.83 4.97
N THR A 70 0.64 -2.57 4.76
CA THR A 70 -0.76 -2.18 4.52
C THR A 70 -1.30 -2.74 3.21
N VAL A 71 -0.53 -2.64 2.12
CA VAL A 71 -0.89 -3.25 0.83
C VAL A 71 -0.99 -4.77 0.95
N GLY A 72 -0.07 -5.39 1.70
CA GLY A 72 -0.18 -6.80 2.07
C GLY A 72 -1.54 -7.10 2.69
N ALA A 73 -1.87 -6.47 3.81
CA ALA A 73 -3.13 -6.71 4.52
C ALA A 73 -4.39 -6.46 3.66
N VAL A 74 -4.40 -5.39 2.87
CA VAL A 74 -5.59 -4.97 2.09
C VAL A 74 -5.80 -5.84 0.84
N TYR A 75 -4.74 -6.30 0.18
CA TYR A 75 -4.83 -6.98 -1.12
C TYR A 75 -4.58 -8.50 -1.05
N GLN A 76 -4.13 -9.04 0.09
CA GLN A 76 -3.92 -10.50 0.28
C GLN A 76 -5.19 -11.33 0.10
N ARG A 77 -6.38 -10.73 0.23
CA ARG A 77 -7.68 -11.42 0.04
C ARG A 77 -7.98 -11.85 -1.40
N ARG A 78 -7.27 -11.32 -2.42
CA ARG A 78 -7.53 -11.65 -3.85
C ARG A 78 -6.67 -12.80 -4.40
N ARG A 79 -5.63 -13.23 -3.67
CA ARG A 79 -4.77 -14.37 -4.07
C ARG A 79 -5.28 -15.72 -3.57
N ALA A 80 -5.97 -15.74 -2.43
CA ALA A 80 -6.53 -16.97 -1.86
C ALA A 80 -7.69 -17.56 -2.71
N THR A 81 -8.37 -16.74 -3.53
CA THR A 81 -9.51 -17.21 -4.35
C THR A 81 -9.10 -18.07 -5.55
N THR A 82 -7.81 -18.16 -5.87
CA THR A 82 -7.28 -19.14 -6.85
C THR A 82 -6.70 -20.37 -6.15
N ARG A 83 -6.62 -20.39 -4.81
CA ARG A 83 -6.04 -21.51 -4.05
C ARG A 83 -6.66 -21.63 -2.66
N GLY A 84 -7.87 -22.18 -2.61
CA GLY A 84 -8.42 -22.78 -1.40
C GLY A 84 -9.20 -21.84 -0.47
N LEU A 85 -10.48 -22.14 -0.35
CA LEU A 85 -11.39 -21.79 0.73
C LEU A 85 -10.79 -22.19 2.11
N ALA A 86 -10.61 -21.22 3.03
CA ALA A 86 -10.43 -21.31 4.51
C ALA A 86 -9.55 -20.11 4.97
N LEU A 87 -9.80 -19.27 5.98
CA LEU A 87 -10.64 -19.32 7.17
C LEU A 87 -11.22 -17.93 7.53
N ILE A 88 -12.49 -17.94 7.91
CA ILE A 88 -13.14 -17.38 9.11
C ILE A 88 -12.38 -16.32 9.96
N GLY A 89 -13.07 -15.18 10.20
CA GLY A 89 -13.19 -14.56 11.53
C GLY A 89 -12.12 -13.55 11.97
N ALA A 90 -12.44 -12.26 11.86
CA ALA A 90 -11.91 -11.24 12.77
C ALA A 90 -12.96 -10.13 12.96
N THR A 91 -13.67 -10.20 14.09
CA THR A 91 -14.53 -9.17 14.65
C THR A 91 -13.67 -8.04 15.21
N CYS A 92 -13.93 -6.79 14.79
CA CYS A 92 -13.40 -5.62 15.46
C CYS A 92 -14.30 -5.34 16.68
N THR A 93 -13.74 -5.46 17.89
CA THR A 93 -14.43 -5.14 19.15
C THR A 93 -13.78 -3.90 19.75
N THR A 94 -14.65 -2.92 20.02
CA THR A 94 -14.56 -1.71 20.85
C THR A 94 -13.71 -0.55 20.35
#